data_AF-A0A9X9X8Y7-F1
#
_entry.id   AF-A0A9X9X8Y7-F1
#
_cell.length_a   1.000
_cell.length_b   1.000
_cell.length_c   1.000
_cell.angle_alpha   90.00
_cell.angle_beta   90.00
_cell.angle_gamma   90.00
#
_symmetry.space_group_name_H-M   'P 1'
#
loop_
_entity.id
_entity.type
_entity.pdbx_description
1 polymer ?
#
loop_
_entity_poly.entity_id
_entity_poly.type
_entity_poly.pdbx_seq_one_letter_code
_entity_poly.pdbx_strand_id
1 'polypeptide(L)'
;MGEITGGSLSPWANSIAFEIEKAMNELLLADGLPSLPSDDSDATRDRRRFFCAIGRGVARHLAARRASFEIDVDESATDVFRFPALTSD
;
A
#
# COMPACT_ATOMS: atom_id res chain seq x y z
N MET A 1 -10.91 20.82 7.78
CA MET A 1 -9.61 20.98 7.11
C MET A 1 -8.55 20.52 8.10
N GLY A 2 -7.88 19.39 7.83
CA GLY A 2 -6.83 18.87 8.73
C GLY A 2 -5.48 19.51 8.41
N GLU A 3 -4.82 20.04 9.44
CA GLU A 3 -3.48 20.63 9.37
C GLU A 3 -2.43 19.59 8.98
N ILE A 4 -1.52 19.97 8.09
CA ILE A 4 -0.32 19.19 7.76
C ILE A 4 0.82 19.78 8.60
N THR A 5 0.98 19.29 9.84
CA THR A 5 2.04 19.76 10.73
C THR A 5 3.40 19.25 10.24
N GLY A 6 4.30 20.18 9.90
CA GLY A 6 5.69 19.88 9.57
C GLY A 6 6.43 19.39 10.80
N GLY A 7 6.47 18.08 11.03
CA GLY A 7 7.20 17.51 12.16
C GLY A 7 6.69 16.15 12.67
N SER A 8 6.62 15.14 11.80
CA SER A 8 6.90 13.74 12.12
C SER A 8 6.88 12.94 10.83
N LEU A 9 7.94 12.19 10.55
CA LEU A 9 7.92 11.18 9.47
C LEU A 9 6.75 10.25 9.79
N SER A 10 5.75 10.19 8.90
CA SER A 10 4.57 9.33 9.01
C SER A 10 4.89 8.01 9.72
N PRO A 11 4.05 7.51 10.65
CA PRO A 11 4.39 6.32 11.44
C PRO A 11 4.80 5.19 10.50
N TRP A 12 6.09 4.88 10.50
CA TRP A 12 6.72 3.88 9.63
C TRP A 12 5.90 2.59 9.58
N ALA A 13 5.38 2.19 10.74
CA ALA A 13 4.57 1.00 10.99
C ALA A 13 3.33 0.82 10.08
N ASN A 14 2.83 1.87 9.42
CA ASN A 14 1.68 1.77 8.51
C ASN A 14 2.00 2.32 7.11
N SER A 15 3.28 2.39 6.74
CA SER A 15 3.71 2.91 5.45
C SER A 15 3.85 1.78 4.42
N ILE A 16 3.61 2.09 3.14
CA ILE A 16 3.94 1.19 2.02
C ILE A 16 5.41 0.76 2.08
N ALA A 17 6.30 1.63 2.57
CA ALA A 17 7.71 1.31 2.72
C ALA A 17 7.98 0.20 3.75
N PHE A 18 7.20 0.14 4.83
CA PHE A 18 7.26 -0.95 5.81
C PHE A 18 6.76 -2.27 5.21
N GLU A 19 5.65 -2.25 4.46
CA GLU A 19 5.17 -3.44 3.76
C GLU A 19 6.17 -3.94 2.71
N ILE A 20 6.86 -3.05 2.01
CA ILE A 20 7.96 -3.42 1.09
C ILE A 20 9.12 -4.09 1.86
N GLU A 21 9.54 -3.54 3.02
CA GLU A 21 10.60 -4.14 3.83
C GLU A 21 10.19 -5.53 4.36
N LYS A 22 8.93 -5.69 4.76
CA LYS A 22 8.38 -6.97 5.19
C LYS A 22 8.37 -8.00 4.05
N ALA A 23 7.85 -7.65 2.88
CA ALA A 23 7.84 -8.52 1.70
C ALA A 23 9.25 -8.92 1.26
N MET A 24 10.22 -8.00 1.35
CA MET A 24 11.62 -8.31 1.06
C MET A 24 12.21 -9.30 2.07
N ASN A 25 11.90 -9.15 3.36
CA ASN A 25 12.31 -10.13 4.37
C ASN A 25 11.71 -11.52 4.12
N GLU A 26 10.42 -11.58 3.77
CA GLU A 26 9.75 -12.85 3.42
C GLU A 26 10.42 -13.52 2.22
N LEU A 27 10.77 -12.76 1.18
CA LEU A 27 11.49 -13.26 0.00
C LEU A 27 12.88 -13.81 0.37
N LEU A 28 13.66 -13.05 1.15
CA LEU A 28 15.00 -13.49 1.56
C LEU A 28 14.94 -14.79 2.37
N LEU A 29 14.00 -14.89 3.31
CA LEU A 29 13.82 -16.09 4.12
C LEU A 29 13.37 -17.29 3.27
N ALA A 30 12.52 -17.08 2.28
CA ALA A 30 12.10 -18.13 1.34
C ALA A 30 13.29 -18.69 0.52
N ASP A 31 14.27 -17.84 0.21
CA ASP A 31 15.50 -18.21 -0.49
C ASP A 31 16.60 -18.76 0.46
N GLY A 32 16.30 -18.93 1.75
CA GLY A 32 17.26 -19.40 2.75
C GLY A 32 18.33 -18.37 3.12
N LEU A 33 18.11 -17.09 2.80
CA LEU A 33 18.99 -15.97 3.12
C LEU A 33 18.60 -15.33 4.46
N PRO A 34 19.54 -14.66 5.14
CA PRO A 34 19.23 -13.91 6.36
C PRO A 34 18.28 -12.74 6.06
N SER A 35 17.48 -12.39 7.06
CA SER A 35 16.65 -11.19 7.01
C SER A 35 17.50 -9.90 6.99
N LEU A 36 16.86 -8.81 6.57
CA LEU A 36 17.44 -7.48 6.59
C LEU A 36 17.73 -7.03 8.03
N PRO A 37 18.86 -6.33 8.26
CA PRO A 37 19.15 -5.71 9.55
C PRO A 37 18.06 -4.71 9.95
N SER A 38 17.63 -4.74 11.20
CA SER A 38 16.64 -3.80 11.76
C SER A 38 17.24 -2.76 12.70
N ASP A 39 18.58 -2.66 12.71
CA ASP A 39 19.36 -1.77 13.57
C ASP A 39 19.27 -0.28 13.15
N ASP A 40 19.80 0.62 14.00
CA ASP A 40 19.80 2.06 13.74
C ASP A 40 20.97 2.54 12.85
N SER A 41 21.55 1.62 12.09
CA SER A 41 22.66 1.91 11.17
C SER A 41 22.24 2.88 10.06
N ASP A 42 23.24 3.57 9.50
CA ASP A 42 23.02 4.41 8.30
C ASP A 42 22.46 3.59 7.14
N ALA A 43 22.95 2.36 6.96
CA ALA A 43 22.48 1.44 5.93
C ALA A 43 20.98 1.10 6.07
N THR A 44 20.51 0.82 7.30
CA THR A 44 19.09 0.60 7.56
C THR A 44 18.26 1.85 7.29
N ARG A 45 18.75 3.04 7.69
CA ARG A 45 18.06 4.31 7.40
C ARG A 45 17.99 4.62 5.91
N ASP A 46 19.06 4.39 5.16
CA ASP A 46 19.11 4.65 3.72
C ASP A 46 18.24 3.68 2.93
N ARG A 47 18.24 2.39 3.31
CA ARG A 47 17.30 1.41 2.73
C ARG A 47 15.85 1.81 2.96
N ARG A 48 15.48 2.24 4.17
CA ARG A 48 14.13 2.72 4.47
C ARG A 48 13.76 3.98 3.69
N ARG A 49 14.71 4.91 3.52
CA ARG A 49 14.53 6.10 2.65
C ARG A 49 14.30 5.70 1.20
N PHE A 50 15.01 4.69 0.71
CA PHE A 50 14.83 4.15 -0.63
C PHE A 50 13.43 3.54 -0.82
N PHE A 51 12.96 2.72 0.12
CA PHE A 51 11.58 2.20 0.10
C PHE A 51 10.53 3.32 0.17
N CYS A 52 10.75 4.37 0.96
CA CYS A 52 9.92 5.56 0.96
C CYS A 52 9.90 6.27 -0.40
N ALA A 53 11.03 6.34 -1.10
CA ALA A 53 11.11 6.94 -2.44
C ALA A 53 10.29 6.12 -3.46
N ILE A 54 10.37 4.78 -3.40
CA ILE A 54 9.55 3.88 -4.21
C ILE A 54 8.06 4.11 -3.92
N GLY A 55 7.64 4.07 -2.66
CA GLY A 55 6.23 4.28 -2.29
C GLY A 55 5.69 5.63 -2.77
N ARG A 56 6.49 6.70 -2.68
CA ARG A 56 6.14 8.02 -3.25
C ARG A 56 6.02 8.00 -4.77
N GLY A 57 6.91 7.31 -5.46
CA GLY A 57 6.87 7.13 -6.92
C GLY A 57 5.61 6.39 -7.36
N VAL A 58 5.28 5.29 -6.68
CA VAL A 58 4.05 4.50 -6.91
C VAL A 58 2.82 5.37 -6.71
N ALA A 59 2.68 6.05 -5.57
CA ALA A 59 1.52 6.90 -5.29
C ALA A 59 1.34 8.00 -6.36
N ARG A 60 2.42 8.66 -6.77
CA ARG A 60 2.40 9.65 -7.86
C ARG A 60 1.99 9.05 -9.19
N HIS A 61 2.52 7.87 -9.52
CA HIS A 61 2.20 7.18 -10.77
C HIS A 61 0.74 6.80 -10.85
N LEU A 62 0.18 6.23 -9.77
CA LEU A 62 -1.23 5.86 -9.67
C LEU A 62 -2.14 7.10 -9.76
N ALA A 63 -1.80 8.16 -9.04
CA ALA A 63 -2.56 9.42 -9.09
C ALA A 63 -2.61 10.02 -10.50
N ALA A 64 -1.51 9.95 -11.24
CA ALA A 64 -1.43 10.44 -12.62
C ALA A 64 -2.15 9.54 -13.65
N ARG A 65 -2.45 8.29 -13.30
CA ARG A 65 -3.02 7.26 -14.20
C ARG A 65 -4.25 6.60 -13.58
N ARG A 66 -5.11 7.41 -12.97
CA ARG A 66 -6.28 6.92 -12.22
C ARG A 66 -7.16 5.97 -13.05
N ALA A 67 -7.38 6.30 -14.32
CA ALA A 67 -8.15 5.48 -15.26
C ALA A 67 -7.57 4.08 -15.48
N SER A 68 -6.29 3.83 -15.21
CA SER A 68 -5.66 2.51 -15.38
C SER A 68 -5.94 1.54 -14.23
N PHE A 69 -6.53 2.01 -13.14
CA PHE A 69 -6.86 1.20 -11.95
C PHE A 69 -8.31 1.40 -11.48
N GLU A 70 -9.13 2.01 -12.34
CA GLU A 70 -10.56 2.14 -12.11
C GLU A 70 -11.21 0.78 -12.38
N ILE A 71 -11.90 0.24 -11.38
CA ILE A 71 -12.67 -0.99 -11.53
C ILE A 71 -14.02 -0.57 -12.07
N ASP A 72 -14.21 -0.78 -13.37
CA ASP A 72 -15.54 -0.63 -13.97
C ASP A 72 -16.35 -1.88 -13.63
N VAL A 73 -17.47 -1.68 -12.94
CA VAL A 73 -18.42 -2.76 -12.64
C VAL A 73 -19.55 -2.63 -13.64
N ASP A 74 -19.60 -3.57 -14.57
CA ASP A 74 -20.74 -3.68 -15.48
C ASP A 74 -21.96 -4.21 -14.72
N GLU A 75 -22.77 -3.28 -14.20
CA GLU A 75 -24.02 -3.57 -13.51
C GLU A 75 -25.15 -4.02 -14.46
N SER A 76 -24.92 -4.09 -15.79
CA SER A 76 -25.93 -4.57 -16.73
C SER A 76 -26.35 -6.02 -16.47
N ALA A 77 -25.49 -6.81 -15.82
CA ALA A 77 -25.82 -8.17 -15.37
C ALA A 77 -26.67 -8.21 -14.09
N THR A 78 -26.73 -7.14 -13.30
CA THR A 78 -27.50 -7.08 -12.04
C THR A 78 -29.01 -6.98 -12.30
N ASP A 79 -29.43 -6.55 -13.50
CA ASP A 79 -30.84 -6.49 -13.88
C ASP A 79 -31.52 -7.88 -13.98
N VAL A 80 -30.71 -8.95 -14.07
CA VAL A 80 -31.18 -10.35 -14.11
C VAL A 80 -31.38 -10.94 -12.70
N PHE A 81 -30.72 -10.38 -11.67
CA PHE A 81 -30.76 -10.86 -10.28
C PHE A 81 -31.33 -9.79 -9.32
N ARG A 82 -32.53 -9.26 -9.60
CA ARG A 82 -33.32 -8.58 -8.57
C ARG A 82 -33.76 -9.61 -7.53
N PHE A 83 -33.05 -9.67 -6.41
CA PHE A 83 -33.58 -10.33 -5.21
C PHE A 83 -34.87 -9.60 -4.80
N PRO A 84 -35.96 -10.32 -4.48
CA PRO A 84 -37.21 -9.69 -4.07
C PRO A 84 -36.96 -8.84 -2.82
N ALA A 85 -37.57 -7.65 -2.78
CA ALA A 85 -37.54 -6.82 -1.59
C ALA A 85 -38.13 -7.61 -0.42
N LEU A 86 -37.37 -7.78 0.65
CA LEU A 86 -37.86 -8.33 1.91
C LEU A 86 -38.78 -7.29 2.54
N THR A 87 -40.08 -7.35 2.24
CA THR A 87 -41.09 -6.58 2.96
C THR A 87 -41.36 -7.27 4.29
N SER A 88 -41.19 -6.54 5.39
CA SER A 88 -41.69 -6.96 6.70
C SER A 88 -43.14 -6.50 6.80
N ASP A 89 -44.05 -7.42 7.12
CA ASP A 89 -45.46 -7.13 7.46
C ASP A 89 -45.55 -6.30 8.76
#